data_AF-A0A524M4Q1-F1
#
_entry.id   AF-A0A524M4Q1-F1
#
_cell.length_a   1.000
_cell.length_b   1.000
_cell.length_c   1.000
_cell.angle_alpha   90.00
_cell.angle_beta   90.00
_cell.angle_gamma   90.00
#
_symmetry.space_group_name_H-M   'P 1'
#
loop_
_entity.id
_entity.type
_entity.pdbx_description
1 polymer ?
#
loop_
_entity_poly.entity_id
_entity_poly.type
_entity_poly.pdbx_seq_one_letter_code
_entity_poly.pdbx_strand_id
1 'polypeptide(L)'
;MAQHARRRSSPPAWGPTVVVIVLLLVGTLCLWAQEDDQVFAPFVSRVRISMNDPQVRISWQDAEDIEATYQVVRHTEPVTAETIGAATLVGTVKTGVESYIDSPAEPGQYYYAVLAIASDGGPYKIFIPGRNTTYRAADVTNLETVADRVALVRSIEASVTTSASQSGISIAYSADREGRTLMVYRSTQPFTDPSDVQRGSVVTQATSASGQVTDFPVPGVGYYYAIADAESILEGTVTFVARRNTTGTPVEIPIPEQASRDHGTAEPSTETPRTHSALASTEPAPTAVASGAVTSEPGTAPAPGPRTESGLVPLASITVHTVAASVPRPVPLPFLQLQSEISTGVELTGDSLQVPRRQPVSDVTQASVTRLIDSLEPIPARTLTPQLLRDDTLVDPKGAEYTRRTVLTGPFAQMAWEEVVAHLDYFFMLPLTAELRARAHSTGLRHTIASIAHNWPSWSFSRPGTGTTPKCRPG
;
A
#
# COMPACT_ATOMS: atom_id res chain seq x y z
N MET A 1 16.05 83.53 -46.04
CA MET A 1 16.76 82.57 -46.90
C MET A 1 16.90 81.28 -46.09
N ALA A 2 16.30 80.12 -46.36
CA ALA A 2 15.77 79.53 -47.60
C ALA A 2 14.47 78.74 -47.31
N GLN A 3 13.50 78.81 -48.23
CA GLN A 3 12.26 78.04 -48.19
C GLN A 3 12.51 76.62 -48.74
N HIS A 4 12.31 75.60 -47.92
CA HIS A 4 12.23 74.21 -48.38
C HIS A 4 10.82 73.89 -48.89
N ALA A 5 10.69 73.79 -50.20
CA ALA A 5 9.50 73.34 -50.91
C ALA A 5 9.27 71.84 -50.66
N ARG A 6 8.20 71.50 -49.92
CA ARG A 6 7.69 70.12 -49.82
C ARG A 6 6.93 69.77 -51.10
N ARG A 7 7.55 69.00 -52.00
CA ARG A 7 6.85 68.31 -53.08
C ARG A 7 5.99 67.21 -52.47
N ARG A 8 4.67 67.40 -52.46
CA ARG A 8 3.69 66.32 -52.22
C ARG A 8 3.62 65.49 -53.51
N SER A 9 4.26 64.32 -53.52
CA SER A 9 4.04 63.30 -54.55
C SER A 9 2.68 62.65 -54.32
N SER A 10 1.76 62.82 -55.26
CA SER A 10 0.48 62.13 -55.28
C SER A 10 0.73 60.61 -55.30
N PRO A 11 0.02 59.81 -54.47
CA PRO A 11 0.13 58.37 -54.55
C PRO A 11 -0.33 57.90 -55.94
N PRO A 12 0.32 56.88 -56.54
CA PRO A 12 -0.15 56.30 -57.79
C PRO A 12 -1.59 55.82 -57.61
N ALA A 13 -2.43 55.96 -58.63
CA ALA A 13 -3.78 55.42 -58.63
C ALA A 13 -3.71 53.92 -58.96
N TRP A 14 -3.65 53.07 -57.94
CA TRP A 14 -3.71 51.62 -58.12
C TRP A 14 -5.18 51.26 -58.39
N GLY A 15 -5.47 50.72 -59.58
CA GLY A 15 -6.83 50.30 -59.93
C GLY A 15 -7.36 49.25 -58.95
N PRO A 16 -8.68 49.14 -58.76
CA PRO A 16 -9.31 48.26 -57.77
C PRO A 16 -8.88 46.79 -57.92
N THR A 17 -8.49 46.37 -59.11
CA THR A 17 -7.99 45.02 -59.41
C THR A 17 -6.69 44.69 -58.68
N VAL A 18 -5.77 45.65 -58.53
CA VAL A 18 -4.48 45.40 -57.86
C VAL A 18 -4.67 45.28 -56.35
N VAL A 19 -5.63 46.03 -55.79
CA VAL A 19 -5.99 45.93 -54.37
C VAL A 19 -6.58 44.56 -54.05
N VAL A 20 -7.44 44.02 -54.92
CA VAL A 20 -8.02 42.67 -54.74
C VAL A 20 -6.95 41.58 -54.83
N ILE A 21 -6.01 41.68 -55.78
CA ILE A 21 -4.92 40.69 -55.92
C ILE A 21 -3.99 40.72 -54.70
N VAL A 22 -3.64 41.90 -54.20
CA VAL A 22 -2.82 42.03 -52.99
C VAL A 22 -3.54 41.49 -51.75
N LEU A 23 -4.85 41.76 -51.61
CA LEU A 23 -5.66 41.20 -50.52
C LEU A 23 -5.79 39.67 -50.60
N LEU A 24 -5.90 39.10 -51.80
CA LEU A 24 -5.94 37.64 -52.00
C LEU A 24 -4.59 36.99 -51.65
N LEU A 25 -3.47 37.62 -52.04
CA LEU A 25 -2.11 37.14 -51.72
C LEU A 25 -1.81 37.22 -50.21
N VAL A 26 -2.18 38.32 -49.55
CA VAL A 26 -2.01 38.48 -48.09
C VAL A 26 -2.95 37.54 -47.34
N GLY A 27 -4.19 37.35 -47.79
CA GLY A 27 -5.13 36.40 -47.21
C GLY A 27 -4.64 34.95 -47.30
N THR A 28 -4.04 34.56 -48.42
CA THR A 28 -3.43 33.23 -48.54
C THR A 28 -2.21 33.06 -47.64
N LEU A 29 -1.37 34.08 -47.44
CA LEU A 29 -0.21 33.99 -46.55
C LEU A 29 -0.60 33.83 -45.06
N CYS A 30 -1.73 34.39 -44.62
CA CYS A 30 -2.20 34.21 -43.25
C CYS A 30 -2.82 32.84 -42.97
N LEU A 31 -3.30 32.13 -44.00
CA LEU A 31 -3.90 30.79 -43.86
C LEU A 31 -2.87 29.67 -43.66
N TRP A 32 -1.60 29.88 -44.04
CA TRP A 32 -0.52 28.92 -43.83
C TRP A 32 0.26 29.14 -42.53
N ALA A 33 -0.06 30.19 -41.74
CA ALA A 33 0.60 30.49 -40.47
C ALA A 33 -0.07 29.80 -39.26
N GLN A 34 -0.98 28.84 -39.49
CA GLN A 34 -1.57 27.97 -38.47
C GLN A 34 -1.03 26.55 -38.59
N GLU A 35 0.27 26.38 -38.82
CA GLU A 35 0.93 25.13 -38.45
C GLU A 35 0.80 24.99 -36.94
N ASP A 36 0.27 23.85 -36.49
CA ASP A 36 0.04 23.53 -35.08
C ASP A 36 1.30 23.87 -34.27
N ASP A 37 1.22 24.94 -33.48
CA ASP A 37 2.26 25.40 -32.56
C ASP A 37 2.30 24.46 -31.35
N GLN A 38 2.43 23.15 -31.63
CA GLN A 38 2.55 22.10 -30.65
C GLN A 38 3.90 22.32 -29.98
N VAL A 39 3.85 22.83 -28.75
CA VAL A 39 5.03 23.12 -27.93
C VAL A 39 5.78 21.82 -27.70
N PHE A 40 6.85 21.61 -28.47
CA PHE A 40 7.71 20.43 -28.37
C PHE A 40 8.33 20.35 -26.98
N ALA A 41 7.93 19.36 -26.19
CA ALA A 41 8.40 19.15 -24.82
C ALA A 41 9.12 17.79 -24.70
N PRO A 42 10.39 17.69 -25.12
CA PRO A 42 11.14 16.43 -25.17
C PRO A 42 11.67 16.01 -23.79
N PHE A 43 10.88 16.16 -22.73
CA PHE A 43 11.29 15.85 -21.37
C PHE A 43 10.17 15.19 -20.59
N VAL A 44 10.55 14.26 -19.72
CA VAL A 44 9.61 13.63 -18.80
C VAL A 44 9.03 14.66 -17.84
N SER A 45 7.87 14.36 -17.28
CA SER A 45 7.23 15.23 -16.31
C SER A 45 6.97 14.51 -14.99
N ARG A 46 6.66 15.28 -13.94
CA ARG A 46 6.22 14.76 -12.63
C ARG A 46 7.22 13.80 -11.99
N VAL A 47 8.53 14.07 -12.09
CA VAL A 47 9.54 13.32 -11.35
C VAL A 47 9.23 13.35 -9.85
N ARG A 48 9.11 12.17 -9.26
CA ARG A 48 8.86 11.93 -7.84
C ARG A 48 9.88 10.95 -7.30
N ILE A 49 10.28 11.18 -6.05
CA ILE A 49 11.09 10.25 -5.27
C ILE A 49 10.21 9.60 -4.22
N SER A 50 10.37 8.29 -4.04
CA SER A 50 9.96 7.56 -2.85
C SER A 50 11.17 6.81 -2.31
N MET A 51 11.38 6.84 -0.99
CA MET A 51 12.52 6.16 -0.35
C MET A 51 12.09 4.85 0.29
N ASN A 52 12.93 3.84 0.13
CA ASN A 52 12.91 2.58 0.83
C ASN A 52 14.36 2.22 1.18
N ASP A 53 14.96 2.99 2.11
CA ASP A 53 16.40 2.98 2.42
C ASP A 53 17.01 1.56 2.42
N PRO A 54 18.15 1.33 1.71
CA PRO A 54 18.95 2.30 0.95
C PRO A 54 18.40 2.67 -0.44
N GLN A 55 17.27 2.09 -0.85
CA GLN A 55 16.79 2.22 -2.22
C GLN A 55 16.03 3.52 -2.42
N VAL A 56 16.36 4.23 -3.49
CA VAL A 56 15.66 5.42 -3.94
C VAL A 56 14.90 5.05 -5.21
N ARG A 57 13.57 5.02 -5.10
CA ARG A 57 12.72 4.83 -6.28
C ARG A 57 12.37 6.18 -6.87
N ILE A 58 12.77 6.38 -8.13
CA ILE A 58 12.45 7.52 -8.96
C ILE A 58 11.30 7.11 -9.88
N SER A 59 10.28 7.93 -10.00
CA SER A 59 9.15 7.73 -10.93
C SER A 59 8.85 9.02 -11.67
N TRP A 60 8.36 8.93 -12.90
CA TRP A 60 8.02 10.07 -13.75
C TRP A 60 6.85 9.72 -14.68
N GLN A 61 6.50 10.64 -15.55
CA GLN A 61 5.58 10.44 -16.66
C GLN A 61 6.33 10.70 -17.96
N ASP A 62 6.22 9.80 -18.92
CA ASP A 62 6.93 9.89 -20.19
C ASP A 62 6.54 11.15 -21.01
N ALA A 63 7.44 11.55 -21.91
CA ALA A 63 7.18 12.65 -22.84
C ALA A 63 6.24 12.19 -23.96
N GLU A 64 5.15 12.92 -24.21
CA GLU A 64 4.15 12.55 -25.22
C GLU A 64 4.66 12.75 -26.65
N ASP A 65 5.60 13.68 -26.85
CA ASP A 65 6.03 14.12 -28.18
C ASP A 65 7.18 13.29 -28.77
N ILE A 66 7.80 12.39 -28.00
CA ILE A 66 8.99 11.63 -28.44
C ILE A 66 9.03 10.20 -27.93
N GLU A 67 9.34 9.26 -28.83
CA GLU A 67 9.87 7.96 -28.46
C GLU A 67 11.38 8.09 -28.18
N ALA A 68 11.74 8.24 -26.91
CA ALA A 68 13.12 8.44 -26.50
C ALA A 68 13.57 7.49 -25.39
N THR A 69 14.86 7.16 -25.41
CA THR A 69 15.51 6.54 -24.27
C THR A 69 15.79 7.62 -23.23
N TYR A 70 15.60 7.31 -21.94
CA TYR A 70 15.88 8.22 -20.83
C TYR A 70 17.14 7.80 -20.09
N GLN A 71 17.95 8.79 -19.70
CA GLN A 71 19.05 8.63 -18.75
C GLN A 71 18.59 9.11 -17.38
N VAL A 72 18.83 8.29 -16.37
CA VAL A 72 18.64 8.67 -14.96
C VAL A 72 20.01 8.99 -14.40
N VAL A 73 20.19 10.21 -13.91
CA VAL A 73 21.45 10.70 -13.34
C VAL A 73 21.25 11.10 -11.88
N ARG A 74 22.30 10.95 -11.09
CA ARG A 74 22.36 11.27 -9.66
C ARG A 74 23.50 12.25 -9.38
N HIS A 75 23.28 13.19 -8.48
CA HIS A 75 24.32 14.11 -7.98
C HIS A 75 24.09 14.43 -6.50
N THR A 76 25.12 14.88 -5.78
CA THR A 76 25.03 15.25 -4.35
C THR A 76 24.54 16.69 -4.12
N GLU A 77 24.49 17.48 -5.19
CA GLU A 77 23.90 18.82 -5.25
C GLU A 77 22.78 18.86 -6.31
N PRO A 78 21.88 19.87 -6.31
CA PRO A 78 20.84 19.99 -7.33
C PRO A 78 21.38 19.86 -8.76
N VAL A 79 20.72 19.05 -9.57
CA VAL A 79 21.13 18.82 -10.97
C VAL A 79 20.69 20.01 -11.84
N THR A 80 21.67 20.74 -12.36
CA THR A 80 21.51 21.92 -13.24
C THR A 80 22.41 21.79 -14.47
N ALA A 81 22.39 22.79 -15.36
CA ALA A 81 23.24 22.82 -16.54
C ALA A 81 24.74 22.86 -16.18
N GLU A 82 25.08 23.40 -15.01
CA GLU A 82 26.44 23.52 -14.51
C GLU A 82 26.93 22.24 -13.81
N THR A 83 26.04 21.55 -13.07
CA THR A 83 26.40 20.37 -12.27
C THR A 83 26.26 19.05 -13.03
N ILE A 84 25.51 19.00 -14.13
CA ILE A 84 25.29 17.77 -14.91
C ILE A 84 26.58 17.11 -15.40
N GLY A 85 27.65 17.88 -15.65
CA GLY A 85 28.94 17.34 -16.08
C GLY A 85 29.64 16.50 -15.01
N ALA A 86 29.30 16.69 -13.73
CA ALA A 86 29.81 15.92 -12.59
C ALA A 86 28.79 14.87 -12.07
N ALA A 87 27.59 14.83 -12.64
CA ALA A 87 26.56 13.86 -12.24
C ALA A 87 26.93 12.43 -12.66
N THR A 88 26.60 11.48 -11.78
CA THR A 88 26.79 10.05 -12.03
C THR A 88 25.59 9.52 -12.80
N LEU A 89 25.82 8.91 -13.97
CA LEU A 89 24.79 8.14 -14.67
C LEU A 89 24.47 6.89 -13.85
N VAL A 90 23.25 6.79 -13.32
CA VAL A 90 22.82 5.63 -12.53
C VAL A 90 22.08 4.60 -13.35
N GLY A 91 21.44 4.99 -14.46
CA GLY A 91 20.71 4.06 -15.31
C GLY A 91 20.27 4.64 -16.64
N THR A 92 19.83 3.75 -17.54
CA THR A 92 19.23 4.11 -18.83
C THR A 92 18.03 3.22 -19.07
N VAL A 93 16.90 3.82 -19.44
CA VAL A 93 15.60 3.14 -19.59
C VAL A 93 14.92 3.56 -20.88
N LYS A 94 14.12 2.67 -21.47
CA LYS A 94 13.37 2.95 -22.70
C LYS A 94 12.07 3.69 -22.37
N THR A 95 11.46 4.32 -23.38
CA THR A 95 10.07 4.79 -23.29
C THR A 95 9.15 3.64 -22.86
N GLY A 96 8.12 3.97 -22.10
CA GLY A 96 7.18 3.05 -21.43
C GLY A 96 7.62 2.61 -20.04
N VAL A 97 8.88 2.86 -19.64
CA VAL A 97 9.39 2.55 -18.31
C VAL A 97 9.42 3.81 -17.47
N GLU A 98 8.36 4.05 -16.70
CA GLU A 98 8.13 5.28 -15.93
C GLU A 98 8.71 5.25 -14.51
N SER A 99 9.59 4.29 -14.19
CA SER A 99 10.27 4.25 -12.90
C SER A 99 11.64 3.57 -12.92
N TYR A 100 12.50 3.98 -12.00
CA TYR A 100 13.84 3.46 -11.79
C TYR A 100 14.13 3.31 -10.30
N ILE A 101 14.89 2.29 -9.90
CA ILE A 101 15.33 2.10 -8.52
C ILE A 101 16.85 2.24 -8.51
N ASP A 102 17.32 3.23 -7.75
CA ASP A 102 18.74 3.43 -7.48
C ASP A 102 19.10 2.93 -6.06
N SER A 103 20.32 2.43 -5.90
CA SER A 103 20.87 2.00 -4.61
C SER A 103 22.24 2.66 -4.42
N PRO A 104 22.31 3.88 -3.86
CA PRO A 104 23.58 4.55 -3.62
C PRO A 104 24.51 3.71 -2.74
N ALA A 105 25.81 3.73 -3.07
CA ALA A 105 26.83 2.96 -2.34
C ALA A 105 27.34 3.68 -1.07
N GLU A 106 27.05 4.98 -0.95
CA GLU A 106 27.42 5.84 0.19
C GLU A 106 26.16 6.48 0.80
N PRO A 107 26.06 6.64 2.13
CA PRO A 107 24.95 7.40 2.69
C PRO A 107 25.12 8.86 2.30
N GLY A 108 24.02 9.57 2.10
CA GLY A 108 24.07 10.98 1.74
C GLY A 108 22.79 11.50 1.10
N GLN A 109 22.82 12.78 0.77
CA GLN A 109 21.73 13.48 0.10
C GLN A 109 21.95 13.44 -1.41
N TYR A 110 20.96 12.93 -2.13
CA TYR A 110 21.03 12.71 -3.57
C TYR A 110 19.91 13.41 -4.33
N TYR A 111 20.28 14.18 -5.34
CA TYR A 111 19.37 14.78 -6.32
C TYR A 111 19.38 13.95 -7.60
N TYR A 112 18.23 13.88 -8.26
CA TYR A 112 18.07 13.09 -9.47
C TYR A 112 17.55 13.95 -10.62
N ALA A 113 17.93 13.57 -11.83
CA ALA A 113 17.32 14.05 -13.05
C ALA A 113 17.05 12.89 -14.01
N VAL A 114 15.99 13.03 -14.80
CA VAL A 114 15.62 12.09 -15.86
C VAL A 114 15.61 12.85 -17.17
N LEU A 115 16.55 12.52 -18.06
CA LEU A 115 16.81 13.27 -19.29
C LEU A 115 16.55 12.39 -20.50
N ALA A 116 15.75 12.86 -21.45
CA ALA A 116 15.60 12.19 -22.74
C ALA A 116 16.88 12.32 -23.57
N ILE A 117 17.20 11.26 -24.32
CA ILE A 117 18.31 11.24 -25.27
C ILE A 117 17.79 11.67 -26.64
N ALA A 118 18.45 12.66 -27.26
CA ALA A 118 18.19 13.13 -28.60
C ALA A 118 18.68 12.14 -29.67
N SER A 119 18.30 12.33 -30.92
CA SER A 119 18.67 11.45 -32.03
C SER A 119 20.18 11.42 -32.33
N ASP A 120 20.93 12.44 -31.88
CA ASP A 120 22.39 12.50 -31.96
C ASP A 120 23.10 11.73 -30.83
N GLY A 121 22.33 11.15 -29.90
CA GLY A 121 22.82 10.42 -28.74
C GLY A 121 23.12 11.27 -27.51
N GLY A 122 23.00 12.61 -27.59
CA GLY A 122 23.18 13.50 -26.45
C GLY A 122 21.91 13.66 -25.61
N PRO A 123 22.00 13.87 -24.28
CA PRO A 123 20.81 14.18 -23.48
C PRO A 123 20.30 15.60 -23.74
N TYR A 124 18.99 15.81 -23.75
CA TYR A 124 18.39 17.13 -23.73
C TYR A 124 18.68 17.83 -22.39
N LYS A 125 19.59 18.80 -22.40
CA LYS A 125 20.06 19.53 -21.21
C LYS A 125 19.12 20.65 -20.77
N ILE A 126 17.84 20.32 -20.61
CA ILE A 126 16.82 21.23 -20.07
C ILE A 126 16.49 20.74 -18.66
N PHE A 127 16.58 21.61 -17.66
CA PHE A 127 16.38 21.25 -16.25
C PHE A 127 15.27 22.11 -15.67
N ILE A 128 14.13 21.49 -15.37
CA ILE A 128 12.96 22.16 -14.80
C ILE A 128 12.66 21.50 -13.45
N PRO A 129 12.95 22.19 -12.33
CA PRO A 129 12.72 21.66 -10.98
C PRO A 129 11.31 21.13 -10.76
N GLY A 130 11.19 19.91 -10.26
CA GLY A 130 9.92 19.22 -10.01
C GLY A 130 9.23 18.65 -11.25
N ARG A 131 9.77 18.88 -12.46
CA ARG A 131 9.31 18.22 -13.69
C ARG A 131 10.21 17.06 -14.05
N ASN A 132 11.46 17.35 -14.41
CA ASN A 132 12.44 16.34 -14.82
C ASN A 132 13.68 16.30 -13.91
N THR A 133 13.74 17.18 -12.91
CA THR A 133 14.71 17.12 -11.80
C THR A 133 14.00 17.15 -10.46
N THR A 134 14.63 16.62 -9.43
CA THR A 134 14.07 16.61 -8.08
C THR A 134 14.34 17.94 -7.39
N TYR A 135 13.32 18.47 -6.71
CA TYR A 135 13.46 19.71 -5.92
C TYR A 135 14.11 19.45 -4.54
N ARG A 136 13.88 18.27 -3.98
CA ARG A 136 14.46 17.83 -2.70
C ARG A 136 15.41 16.67 -2.93
N ALA A 137 16.44 16.58 -2.11
CA ALA A 137 17.31 15.42 -2.05
C ALA A 137 16.55 14.22 -1.48
N ALA A 138 16.88 13.03 -1.97
CA ALA A 138 16.65 11.77 -1.26
C ALA A 138 17.75 11.65 -0.20
N ASP A 139 17.36 11.50 1.07
CA ASP A 139 18.30 11.37 2.19
C ASP A 139 18.51 9.89 2.50
N VAL A 140 19.58 9.31 1.97
CA VAL A 140 19.93 7.91 2.18
C VAL A 140 20.80 7.82 3.41
N THR A 141 20.21 7.44 4.54
CA THR A 141 20.92 7.41 5.82
C THR A 141 21.55 6.06 6.13
N ASN A 142 20.96 4.98 5.60
CA ASN A 142 21.37 3.62 5.92
C ASN A 142 21.69 2.84 4.63
N LEU A 143 22.94 2.44 4.49
CA LEU A 143 23.44 1.62 3.38
C LEU A 143 23.28 0.11 3.58
N GLU A 144 23.03 -0.30 4.82
CA GLU A 144 22.92 -1.72 5.12
C GLU A 144 21.79 -2.29 4.26
N THR A 145 22.14 -3.28 3.44
CA THR A 145 21.12 -4.02 2.70
C THR A 145 20.17 -4.66 3.70
N VAL A 146 18.97 -5.06 3.29
CA VAL A 146 18.06 -5.72 4.23
C VAL A 146 18.71 -6.98 4.81
N ALA A 147 19.47 -7.71 4.00
CA ALA A 147 20.27 -8.85 4.45
C ALA A 147 21.30 -8.49 5.53
N ASP A 148 21.85 -7.29 5.48
CA ASP A 148 22.72 -6.78 6.54
C ASP A 148 21.87 -6.41 7.76
N ARG A 149 20.75 -5.68 7.61
CA ARG A 149 19.95 -5.16 8.74
C ARG A 149 19.25 -6.20 9.58
N VAL A 150 18.88 -7.34 8.99
CA VAL A 150 18.07 -8.36 9.67
C VAL A 150 18.83 -9.01 10.82
N ALA A 151 18.14 -9.26 11.93
CA ALA A 151 18.67 -10.11 12.99
C ALA A 151 18.66 -11.59 12.54
N LEU A 152 19.83 -12.21 12.50
CA LEU A 152 19.95 -13.65 12.29
C LEU A 152 19.83 -14.36 13.64
N VAL A 153 18.75 -15.12 13.80
CA VAL A 153 18.59 -16.01 14.95
C VAL A 153 19.66 -17.11 14.86
N ARG A 154 20.48 -17.25 15.90
CA ARG A 154 21.63 -18.16 15.95
C ARG A 154 21.31 -19.49 16.62
N SER A 155 20.40 -19.47 17.58
CA SER A 155 19.92 -20.66 18.26
C SER A 155 18.44 -20.52 18.59
N ILE A 156 17.76 -21.66 18.61
CA ILE A 156 16.40 -21.79 19.13
C ILE A 156 16.26 -23.12 19.87
N GLU A 157 15.75 -23.05 21.08
CA GLU A 157 15.46 -24.21 21.92
C GLU A 157 14.06 -24.05 22.51
N ALA A 158 13.23 -25.06 22.32
CA ALA A 158 11.88 -25.09 22.88
C ALA A 158 11.80 -26.22 23.93
N SER A 159 11.31 -25.89 25.11
CA SER A 159 11.20 -26.82 26.24
C SER A 159 9.86 -26.66 26.94
N VAL A 160 9.29 -27.77 27.39
CA VAL A 160 8.05 -27.74 28.17
C VAL A 160 8.33 -27.13 29.53
N THR A 161 7.55 -26.13 29.91
CA THR A 161 7.59 -25.51 31.24
C THR A 161 6.30 -25.79 31.97
N THR A 162 6.40 -26.43 33.13
CA THR A 162 5.27 -26.75 34.00
C THR A 162 5.29 -25.82 35.20
N SER A 163 4.27 -24.98 35.33
CA SER A 163 3.97 -24.22 36.54
C SER A 163 2.78 -24.86 37.26
N ALA A 164 2.60 -24.56 38.55
CA ALA A 164 1.52 -25.10 39.37
C ALA A 164 0.12 -24.87 38.80
N SER A 165 -0.05 -23.84 37.97
CA SER A 165 -1.34 -23.44 37.37
C SER A 165 -1.42 -23.66 35.85
N GLN A 166 -0.30 -23.84 35.15
CA GLN A 166 -0.30 -23.85 33.68
C GLN A 166 0.92 -24.58 33.12
N SER A 167 0.69 -25.42 32.10
CA SER A 167 1.75 -25.97 31.26
C SER A 167 1.89 -25.11 30.00
N GLY A 168 3.12 -24.79 29.64
CA GLY A 168 3.44 -24.03 28.43
C GLY A 168 4.71 -24.56 27.76
N ILE A 169 5.06 -23.97 26.63
CA ILE A 169 6.32 -24.20 25.95
C ILE A 169 7.13 -22.90 26.03
N SER A 170 8.30 -22.98 26.66
CA SER A 170 9.26 -21.89 26.68
C SER A 170 10.22 -22.03 25.51
N ILE A 171 10.31 -20.97 24.70
CA ILE A 171 11.13 -20.92 23.49
C ILE A 171 12.25 -19.91 23.75
N ALA A 172 13.44 -20.43 24.08
CA ALA A 172 14.65 -19.65 24.24
C ALA A 172 15.35 -19.48 22.90
N TYR A 173 15.94 -18.31 22.65
CA TYR A 173 16.65 -18.01 21.41
C TYR A 173 17.76 -16.98 21.61
N SER A 174 18.65 -16.90 20.65
CA SER A 174 19.65 -15.83 20.55
C SER A 174 19.67 -15.25 19.15
N ALA A 175 19.93 -13.96 19.03
CA ALA A 175 20.09 -13.25 17.77
C ALA A 175 21.43 -12.53 17.77
N ASP A 176 22.01 -12.32 16.59
CA ASP A 176 23.28 -11.61 16.45
C ASP A 176 23.17 -10.08 16.52
N ARG A 177 21.94 -9.56 16.45
CA ARG A 177 21.64 -8.12 16.54
C ARG A 177 20.51 -7.88 17.53
N GLU A 178 20.69 -6.89 18.39
CA GLU A 178 19.69 -6.44 19.37
C GLU A 178 18.73 -5.38 18.79
N GLY A 179 17.62 -5.10 19.48
CA GLY A 179 16.67 -4.05 19.10
C GLY A 179 15.83 -4.33 17.85
N ARG A 180 15.92 -5.53 17.27
CA ARG A 180 15.15 -5.95 16.09
C ARG A 180 13.84 -6.61 16.50
N THR A 181 12.82 -6.50 15.65
CA THR A 181 11.54 -7.19 15.83
C THR A 181 11.61 -8.58 15.21
N LEU A 182 11.41 -9.60 16.02
CA LEU A 182 11.32 -10.99 15.61
C LEU A 182 9.86 -11.45 15.63
N MET A 183 9.49 -12.27 14.65
CA MET A 183 8.20 -12.94 14.59
C MET A 183 8.38 -14.41 14.99
N VAL A 184 7.55 -14.87 15.91
CA VAL A 184 7.55 -16.26 16.39
C VAL A 184 6.36 -16.99 15.81
N TYR A 185 6.61 -18.09 15.12
CA TYR A 185 5.59 -18.93 14.48
C TYR A 185 5.52 -20.31 15.12
N ARG A 186 4.34 -20.91 15.03
CA ARG A 186 4.05 -22.29 15.43
C ARG A 186 3.36 -23.03 14.28
N SER A 187 3.74 -24.28 14.05
CA SER A 187 3.13 -25.17 13.06
C SER A 187 3.16 -26.62 13.56
N THR A 188 2.24 -27.47 13.08
CA THR A 188 2.29 -28.93 13.31
C THR A 188 3.23 -29.64 12.32
N GLN A 189 3.81 -28.90 11.37
CA GLN A 189 4.80 -29.38 10.42
C GLN A 189 6.09 -28.55 10.52
N PRO A 190 7.26 -29.13 10.20
CA PRO A 190 8.52 -28.39 10.25
C PRO A 190 8.52 -27.22 9.27
N PHE A 191 9.25 -26.16 9.63
CA PHE A 191 9.54 -25.03 8.75
C PHE A 191 10.86 -25.30 8.02
N THR A 192 10.77 -25.41 6.70
CA THR A 192 11.87 -25.73 5.78
C THR A 192 12.04 -24.69 4.68
N ASP A 193 10.97 -23.96 4.34
CA ASP A 193 10.94 -22.97 3.26
C ASP A 193 10.17 -21.71 3.69
N PRO A 194 10.46 -20.51 3.15
CA PRO A 194 9.72 -19.27 3.44
C PRO A 194 8.19 -19.39 3.30
N SER A 195 7.71 -20.19 2.36
CA SER A 195 6.26 -20.41 2.16
C SER A 195 5.57 -21.08 3.35
N ASP A 196 6.32 -21.79 4.21
CA ASP A 196 5.78 -22.47 5.39
C ASP A 196 5.23 -21.49 6.43
N VAL A 197 5.68 -20.23 6.41
CA VAL A 197 5.15 -19.13 7.23
C VAL A 197 3.65 -18.94 7.01
N GLN A 198 3.14 -19.15 5.80
CA GLN A 198 1.71 -18.99 5.49
C GLN A 198 0.83 -20.02 6.17
N ARG A 199 1.40 -21.19 6.52
CA ARG A 199 0.70 -22.29 7.20
C ARG A 199 0.87 -22.22 8.71
N GLY A 200 1.92 -21.54 9.18
CA GLY A 200 2.17 -21.32 10.59
C GLY A 200 1.23 -20.28 11.20
N SER A 201 0.84 -20.50 12.45
CA SER A 201 0.17 -19.48 13.26
C SER A 201 1.22 -18.58 13.92
N VAL A 202 1.05 -17.26 13.86
CA VAL A 202 1.85 -16.31 14.64
C VAL A 202 1.54 -16.53 16.13
N VAL A 203 2.57 -16.80 16.93
CA VAL A 203 2.48 -16.90 18.38
C VAL A 203 2.55 -15.52 19.01
N THR A 204 3.62 -14.78 18.70
CA THR A 204 3.88 -13.45 19.25
C THR A 204 4.92 -12.68 18.42
N GLN A 205 5.01 -11.38 18.69
CA GLN A 205 6.15 -10.54 18.33
C GLN A 205 7.08 -10.40 19.53
N ALA A 206 8.37 -10.54 19.28
CA ALA A 206 9.39 -10.44 20.32
C ALA A 206 10.51 -9.48 19.88
N THR A 207 11.25 -8.96 20.85
CA THR A 207 12.47 -8.22 20.54
C THR A 207 13.63 -9.20 20.46
N SER A 208 14.61 -8.94 19.61
CA SER A 208 15.79 -9.80 19.51
C SER A 208 16.62 -9.84 20.80
N ALA A 209 16.43 -8.87 21.69
CA ALA A 209 17.05 -8.80 23.01
C ALA A 209 16.32 -9.58 24.11
N SER A 210 15.05 -10.01 23.93
CA SER A 210 14.32 -10.66 25.03
C SER A 210 14.81 -12.08 25.31
N GLY A 211 15.39 -12.76 24.32
CA GLY A 211 16.02 -14.08 24.45
C GLY A 211 15.09 -15.25 24.78
N GLN A 212 13.82 -14.99 25.13
CA GLN A 212 12.85 -16.00 25.49
C GLN A 212 11.43 -15.51 25.23
N VAL A 213 10.55 -16.42 24.82
CA VAL A 213 9.09 -16.24 24.78
C VAL A 213 8.39 -17.49 25.30
N THR A 214 7.14 -17.35 25.72
CA THR A 214 6.31 -18.47 26.20
C THR A 214 5.06 -18.61 25.35
N ASP A 215 4.76 -19.83 24.95
CA ASP A 215 3.54 -20.22 24.24
C ASP A 215 2.72 -21.20 25.09
N PHE A 216 1.41 -21.25 24.84
CA PHE A 216 0.46 -22.13 25.53
C PHE A 216 -0.37 -22.93 24.51
N PRO A 217 0.26 -23.90 23.82
CA PRO A 217 -0.44 -24.73 22.85
C PRO A 217 -1.36 -25.77 23.51
N VAL A 218 -2.19 -26.42 22.69
CA VAL A 218 -3.05 -27.53 23.11
C VAL A 218 -2.18 -28.75 23.48
N PRO A 219 -2.36 -29.36 24.66
CA PRO A 219 -1.66 -30.60 25.05
C PRO A 219 -1.94 -31.78 24.11
N GLY A 220 -0.99 -32.70 23.98
CA GLY A 220 -1.10 -33.89 23.13
C GLY A 220 -0.81 -33.66 21.64
N VAL A 221 -0.39 -32.46 21.26
CA VAL A 221 -0.03 -32.12 19.88
C VAL A 221 1.42 -31.63 19.85
N GLY A 222 2.24 -32.25 19.00
CA GLY A 222 3.62 -31.84 18.76
C GLY A 222 3.68 -30.62 17.83
N TYR A 223 4.37 -29.57 18.26
CA TYR A 223 4.53 -28.34 17.49
C TYR A 223 5.99 -28.03 17.16
N TYR A 224 6.22 -27.55 15.95
CA TYR A 224 7.46 -26.93 15.52
C TYR A 224 7.36 -25.42 15.69
N TYR A 225 8.49 -24.81 16.06
CA TYR A 225 8.60 -23.37 16.22
C TYR A 225 9.61 -22.80 15.23
N ALA A 226 9.35 -21.59 14.74
CA ALA A 226 10.27 -20.82 13.92
C ALA A 226 10.34 -19.38 14.43
N ILE A 227 11.53 -18.78 14.39
CA ILE A 227 11.75 -17.38 14.74
C ILE A 227 12.58 -16.74 13.63
N ALA A 228 12.13 -15.60 13.11
CA ALA A 228 12.91 -14.83 12.14
C ALA A 228 12.63 -13.34 12.28
N ASP A 229 13.54 -12.51 11.75
CA ASP A 229 13.36 -11.06 11.70
C ASP A 229 12.14 -10.71 10.85
N ALA A 230 11.29 -9.82 11.35
CA ALA A 230 10.04 -9.45 10.69
C ALA A 230 10.28 -8.89 9.28
N GLU A 231 11.35 -8.13 9.06
CA GLU A 231 11.70 -7.54 7.76
C GLU A 231 12.08 -8.65 6.76
N SER A 232 12.88 -9.64 7.21
CA SER A 232 13.26 -10.79 6.36
C SER A 232 12.07 -11.64 5.91
N ILE A 233 11.02 -11.72 6.74
CA ILE A 233 9.79 -12.44 6.41
C ILE A 233 8.96 -11.66 5.39
N LEU A 234 8.80 -10.34 5.60
CA LEU A 234 8.04 -9.47 4.70
C LEU A 234 8.62 -9.44 3.29
N GLU A 235 9.94 -9.52 3.18
CA GLU A 235 10.64 -9.57 1.90
C GLU A 235 10.76 -10.98 1.31
N GLY A 236 10.40 -12.02 2.07
CA GLY A 236 10.54 -13.40 1.65
C GLY A 236 12.00 -13.87 1.53
N THR A 237 12.93 -13.21 2.22
CA THR A 237 14.38 -13.50 2.19
C THR A 237 14.83 -14.39 3.34
N VAL A 238 13.93 -14.72 4.29
CA VAL A 238 14.21 -15.63 5.40
C VAL A 238 14.69 -17.01 4.90
N THR A 239 15.61 -17.65 5.64
CA THR A 239 16.00 -19.04 5.39
C THR A 239 15.82 -19.86 6.67
N PHE A 240 15.08 -20.95 6.60
CA PHE A 240 14.81 -21.81 7.75
C PHE A 240 15.84 -22.94 7.85
N VAL A 241 16.51 -23.01 8.99
CA VAL A 241 17.55 -23.99 9.29
C VAL A 241 17.29 -24.56 10.69
N ALA A 242 17.10 -25.87 10.73
CA ALA A 242 16.84 -26.61 11.96
C ALA A 242 17.92 -26.35 13.02
N ARG A 243 17.47 -26.15 14.27
CA ARG A 243 18.24 -25.78 15.47
C ARG A 243 18.90 -24.40 15.45
N ARG A 244 18.85 -23.68 14.33
CA ARG A 244 19.33 -22.30 14.23
C ARG A 244 18.18 -21.33 14.47
N ASN A 245 17.16 -21.40 13.62
CA ASN A 245 16.00 -20.52 13.69
C ASN A 245 14.67 -21.27 13.59
N THR A 246 14.72 -22.61 13.48
CA THR A 246 13.55 -23.49 13.66
C THR A 246 13.86 -24.64 14.60
N THR A 247 12.88 -25.18 15.31
CA THR A 247 13.10 -26.39 16.12
C THR A 247 13.33 -27.60 15.21
N GLY A 248 14.30 -28.44 15.56
CA GLY A 248 14.60 -29.65 14.79
C GLY A 248 13.64 -30.82 15.04
N THR A 249 12.94 -30.80 16.17
CA THR A 249 11.96 -31.81 16.58
C THR A 249 10.71 -31.10 17.11
N PRO A 250 9.53 -31.71 17.02
CA PRO A 250 8.33 -31.12 17.60
C PRO A 250 8.41 -31.17 19.12
N VAL A 251 7.83 -30.16 19.78
CA VAL A 251 7.70 -30.09 21.24
C VAL A 251 6.23 -30.23 21.59
N GLU A 252 5.94 -31.11 22.55
CA GLU A 252 4.58 -31.48 22.93
C GLU A 252 4.41 -31.31 24.44
N ILE A 253 3.32 -30.67 24.84
CA ILE A 253 2.88 -30.68 26.24
C ILE A 253 2.15 -32.01 26.47
N PRO A 254 2.61 -32.87 27.39
CA PRO A 254 1.93 -34.13 27.67
C PRO A 254 0.52 -33.88 28.19
N ILE A 255 -0.43 -34.74 27.81
CA ILE A 255 -1.78 -34.71 28.37
C ILE A 255 -1.67 -35.11 29.85
N PRO A 256 -2.11 -34.28 30.81
CA PRO A 256 -2.07 -34.66 32.21
C PRO A 256 -2.89 -35.93 32.42
N GLU A 257 -2.25 -37.01 32.89
CA GLU A 257 -2.84 -38.36 33.04
C GLU A 257 -3.98 -38.43 34.09
N GLN A 258 -4.42 -37.29 34.63
CA GLN A 258 -5.20 -37.18 35.88
C GLN A 258 -6.73 -37.15 35.75
N ALA A 259 -7.33 -37.52 34.60
CA ALA A 259 -8.79 -37.67 34.50
C ALA A 259 -9.27 -39.08 34.13
N SER A 260 -8.38 -39.99 33.71
CA SER A 260 -8.80 -41.36 33.30
C SER A 260 -8.78 -42.40 34.42
N ARG A 261 -8.39 -42.03 35.66
CA ARG A 261 -8.39 -42.97 36.80
C ARG A 261 -9.51 -42.76 37.81
N ASP A 262 -10.34 -41.72 37.70
CA ASP A 262 -11.37 -41.40 38.71
C ASP A 262 -12.82 -41.70 38.26
N HIS A 263 -12.99 -42.62 37.30
CA HIS A 263 -14.31 -43.10 36.85
C HIS A 263 -14.47 -44.63 36.88
N GLY A 264 -13.66 -45.32 37.70
CA GLY A 264 -13.55 -46.78 37.63
C GLY A 264 -13.44 -47.52 38.97
N THR A 265 -14.03 -47.03 40.05
CA THR A 265 -14.33 -47.86 41.24
C THR A 265 -15.71 -47.52 41.77
N ALA A 266 -16.74 -47.78 40.96
CA ALA A 266 -18.05 -48.09 41.54
C ALA A 266 -17.88 -49.43 42.26
N GLU A 267 -18.12 -49.43 43.57
CA GLU A 267 -18.16 -50.63 44.41
C GLU A 267 -19.00 -51.73 43.73
N PRO A 268 -18.44 -52.92 43.48
CA PRO A 268 -19.25 -54.06 43.14
C PRO A 268 -20.05 -54.44 44.39
N SER A 269 -21.37 -54.24 44.30
CA SER A 269 -22.31 -54.78 45.27
C SER A 269 -22.09 -56.29 45.40
N THR A 270 -21.98 -56.70 46.65
CA THR A 270 -21.79 -58.06 47.15
C THR A 270 -22.88 -59.00 46.63
N GLU A 271 -22.55 -59.92 45.71
CA GLU A 271 -23.32 -61.15 45.53
C GLU A 271 -22.38 -62.34 45.30
N THR A 272 -22.68 -63.42 46.02
CA THR A 272 -21.81 -64.57 46.35
C THR A 272 -21.83 -65.66 45.25
N PRO A 273 -21.08 -66.78 45.35
CA PRO A 273 -20.25 -67.28 44.27
C PRO A 273 -20.86 -68.50 43.55
N ARG A 274 -20.58 -68.66 42.26
CA ARG A 274 -20.67 -69.97 41.60
C ARG A 274 -19.39 -70.31 40.84
N THR A 275 -18.80 -71.37 41.35
CA THR A 275 -17.64 -72.15 40.90
C THR A 275 -17.85 -72.71 39.50
N HIS A 276 -16.91 -72.51 38.57
CA HIS A 276 -16.50 -73.43 37.48
C HIS A 276 -15.13 -72.90 36.96
N SER A 277 -13.99 -73.45 37.37
CA SER A 277 -13.22 -74.57 36.75
C SER A 277 -12.77 -74.38 35.30
N ALA A 278 -11.43 -74.32 35.13
CA ALA A 278 -10.60 -74.68 33.98
C ALA A 278 -10.71 -73.77 32.72
N LEU A 279 -9.67 -73.50 31.91
CA LEU A 279 -8.44 -74.20 31.57
C LEU A 279 -7.35 -73.18 31.16
N ALA A 280 -6.10 -73.58 31.37
CA ALA A 280 -4.88 -72.92 30.89
C ALA A 280 -4.77 -72.91 29.36
N SER A 281 -4.07 -71.92 28.80
CA SER A 281 -3.21 -72.10 27.62
C SER A 281 -2.20 -70.97 27.50
N THR A 282 -0.97 -71.39 27.28
CA THR A 282 0.30 -70.66 27.22
C THR A 282 0.72 -70.50 25.74
N GLU A 283 1.67 -69.60 25.49
CA GLU A 283 2.67 -69.65 24.39
C GLU A 283 2.31 -69.00 23.02
N PRO A 284 3.30 -68.63 22.15
CA PRO A 284 4.25 -67.52 22.34
C PRO A 284 4.48 -66.65 21.07
N ALA A 285 5.42 -65.71 21.21
CA ALA A 285 6.05 -64.87 20.19
C ALA A 285 6.70 -65.63 19.00
N PRO A 286 7.04 -64.91 17.91
CA PRO A 286 8.15 -65.31 17.05
C PRO A 286 9.25 -64.25 16.90
N THR A 287 10.45 -64.81 16.77
CA THR A 287 11.77 -64.22 16.58
C THR A 287 12.03 -63.81 15.12
N ALA A 288 12.96 -62.86 14.97
CA ALA A 288 13.56 -62.34 13.75
C ALA A 288 14.18 -63.37 12.77
N VAL A 289 14.21 -63.03 11.47
CA VAL A 289 15.18 -63.51 10.46
C VAL A 289 15.49 -62.39 9.45
N ALA A 290 16.72 -62.44 8.95
CA ALA A 290 17.50 -61.43 8.22
C ALA A 290 17.32 -61.36 6.70
N SER A 291 17.97 -60.33 6.12
CA SER A 291 18.69 -60.27 4.84
C SER A 291 17.97 -60.49 3.51
N GLY A 292 18.11 -59.49 2.62
CA GLY A 292 17.92 -59.66 1.18
C GLY A 292 18.10 -58.35 0.41
N ALA A 293 19.32 -58.07 -0.03
CA ALA A 293 19.63 -57.04 -1.01
C ALA A 293 19.28 -57.54 -2.42
N VAL A 294 18.51 -56.78 -3.21
CA VAL A 294 18.42 -56.94 -4.67
C VAL A 294 18.27 -55.56 -5.33
N THR A 295 19.26 -55.27 -6.16
CA THR A 295 19.34 -54.21 -7.17
C THR A 295 18.37 -54.50 -8.32
N SER A 296 17.60 -53.52 -8.79
CA SER A 296 17.01 -53.53 -10.14
C SER A 296 16.72 -52.11 -10.62
N GLU A 297 17.23 -51.83 -11.82
CA GLU A 297 17.18 -50.60 -12.62
C GLU A 297 15.80 -50.36 -13.29
N PRO A 298 15.61 -49.21 -14.00
CA PRO A 298 14.32 -48.55 -14.16
C PRO A 298 13.53 -48.97 -15.40
N GLY A 299 12.20 -48.96 -15.28
CA GLY A 299 11.25 -49.24 -16.37
C GLY A 299 10.19 -48.15 -16.51
N THR A 300 10.35 -47.37 -17.58
CA THR A 300 9.39 -46.69 -18.45
C THR A 300 7.89 -46.67 -18.10
N ALA A 301 7.32 -45.46 -18.17
CA ALA A 301 5.90 -45.09 -18.09
C ALA A 301 4.98 -45.85 -19.07
N PRO A 302 3.65 -45.87 -18.81
CA PRO A 302 2.78 -44.92 -19.51
C PRO A 302 1.56 -44.41 -18.72
N ALA A 303 0.94 -43.39 -19.31
CA ALA A 303 -0.16 -42.51 -18.88
C ALA A 303 -1.46 -43.16 -18.34
N PRO A 304 -2.27 -42.39 -17.59
CA PRO A 304 -3.70 -42.63 -17.48
C PRO A 304 -4.54 -41.47 -18.06
N GLY A 305 -5.54 -41.82 -18.87
CA GLY A 305 -6.57 -40.92 -19.39
C GLY A 305 -7.63 -40.53 -18.34
N PRO A 306 -8.61 -39.68 -18.73
CA PRO A 306 -9.52 -39.03 -17.79
C PRO A 306 -10.70 -39.93 -17.43
N ARG A 307 -10.97 -40.07 -16.13
CA ARG A 307 -12.22 -40.63 -15.61
C ARG A 307 -13.13 -39.53 -15.08
N THR A 308 -14.25 -39.39 -15.78
CA THR A 308 -15.48 -38.76 -15.34
C THR A 308 -16.14 -39.65 -14.29
N GLU A 309 -16.46 -39.12 -13.11
CA GLU A 309 -17.46 -39.74 -12.24
C GLU A 309 -18.17 -38.65 -11.42
N SER A 310 -19.45 -38.46 -11.77
CA SER A 310 -20.45 -37.75 -10.99
C SER A 310 -20.85 -38.60 -9.78
N GLY A 311 -20.89 -37.97 -8.60
CA GLY A 311 -21.41 -38.59 -7.37
C GLY A 311 -22.23 -37.60 -6.57
N LEU A 312 -23.55 -37.76 -6.64
CA LEU A 312 -24.57 -37.13 -5.80
C LEU A 312 -24.46 -37.58 -4.34
N VAL A 313 -24.57 -36.64 -3.39
CA VAL A 313 -24.86 -36.89 -1.96
C VAL A 313 -25.75 -35.73 -1.42
N PRO A 314 -26.69 -35.98 -0.47
CA PRO A 314 -27.95 -35.27 -0.38
C PRO A 314 -28.01 -34.11 0.64
N LEU A 315 -29.12 -33.36 0.56
CA LEU A 315 -29.58 -32.40 1.57
C LEU A 315 -29.83 -33.07 2.93
N ALA A 316 -29.30 -32.47 4.00
CA ALA A 316 -30.08 -31.83 5.07
C ALA A 316 -29.20 -31.61 6.31
N SER A 317 -29.14 -30.37 6.80
CA SER A 317 -29.58 -30.01 8.17
C SER A 317 -29.22 -28.55 8.48
N ILE A 318 -30.22 -27.87 9.05
CA ILE A 318 -30.25 -26.46 9.42
C ILE A 318 -29.48 -26.27 10.72
N THR A 319 -28.51 -25.35 10.74
CA THR A 319 -27.89 -24.86 11.98
C THR A 319 -27.68 -23.35 11.94
N VAL A 320 -28.41 -22.69 12.85
CA VAL A 320 -28.24 -21.38 13.51
C VAL A 320 -27.11 -20.45 12.99
N HIS A 321 -27.51 -19.29 12.47
CA HIS A 321 -26.61 -18.21 12.07
C HIS A 321 -26.00 -17.47 13.28
N THR A 322 -24.74 -17.79 13.59
CA THR A 322 -23.82 -16.92 14.32
C THR A 322 -23.18 -15.95 13.32
N VAL A 323 -23.17 -14.65 13.63
CA VAL A 323 -22.63 -13.59 12.76
C VAL A 323 -21.11 -13.77 12.60
N ALA A 324 -20.71 -14.33 11.47
CA ALA A 324 -19.32 -14.56 11.09
C ALA A 324 -18.66 -13.26 10.58
N ALA A 325 -17.41 -13.05 11.00
CA ALA A 325 -16.51 -12.04 10.49
C ALA A 325 -16.42 -12.10 8.95
N SER A 326 -16.32 -10.93 8.31
CA SER A 326 -16.44 -10.78 6.87
C SER A 326 -15.34 -11.53 6.11
N VAL A 327 -15.72 -12.59 5.41
CA VAL A 327 -14.91 -13.22 4.37
C VAL A 327 -14.64 -12.17 3.28
N PRO A 328 -13.37 -11.94 2.86
CA PRO A 328 -13.06 -11.04 1.75
C PRO A 328 -13.78 -11.55 0.49
N ARG A 329 -14.66 -10.73 -0.07
CA ARG A 329 -15.44 -11.10 -1.26
C ARG A 329 -14.46 -11.26 -2.43
N PRO A 330 -14.30 -12.45 -3.02
CA PRO A 330 -13.38 -12.68 -4.14
C PRO A 330 -13.89 -12.12 -5.47
N VAL A 331 -15.07 -11.47 -5.47
CA VAL A 331 -15.72 -10.95 -6.67
C VAL A 331 -15.96 -9.45 -6.46
N PRO A 332 -15.40 -8.57 -7.30
CA PRO A 332 -15.68 -7.14 -7.23
C PRO A 332 -17.19 -6.90 -7.35
N LEU A 333 -17.68 -5.86 -6.69
CA LEU A 333 -19.06 -5.41 -6.87
C LEU A 333 -19.33 -5.27 -8.38
N PRO A 334 -20.42 -5.87 -8.90
CA PRO A 334 -20.73 -5.74 -10.32
C PRO A 334 -20.83 -4.25 -10.65
N PHE A 335 -20.00 -3.79 -11.56
CA PHE A 335 -20.10 -2.43 -12.08
C PHE A 335 -21.48 -2.28 -12.72
N LEU A 336 -22.20 -1.25 -12.30
CA LEU A 336 -23.51 -0.92 -12.87
C LEU A 336 -23.26 -0.35 -14.27
N GLN A 337 -23.17 -1.23 -15.26
CA GLN A 337 -23.05 -0.84 -16.67
C GLN A 337 -24.41 -0.31 -17.12
N LEU A 338 -24.49 0.99 -17.36
CA LEU A 338 -25.66 1.60 -18.00
C LEU A 338 -25.71 1.09 -19.43
N GLN A 339 -26.61 0.15 -19.70
CA GLN A 339 -26.81 -0.43 -21.04
C GLN A 339 -27.68 0.46 -21.93
N SER A 340 -28.29 1.51 -21.38
CA SER A 340 -29.12 2.45 -22.12
C SER A 340 -28.94 3.87 -21.62
N GLU A 341 -29.07 4.83 -22.54
CA GLU A 341 -29.06 6.25 -22.23
C GLU A 341 -30.37 6.63 -21.50
N ILE A 342 -30.27 7.27 -20.33
CA ILE A 342 -31.43 7.53 -19.44
C ILE A 342 -32.47 8.46 -20.09
N SER A 343 -32.02 9.38 -20.96
CA SER A 343 -32.87 10.37 -21.63
C SER A 343 -33.65 9.80 -22.81
N THR A 344 -33.08 8.84 -23.55
CA THR A 344 -33.62 8.38 -24.83
C THR A 344 -34.06 6.92 -24.81
N GLY A 345 -33.57 6.12 -23.86
CA GLY A 345 -33.79 4.67 -23.78
C GLY A 345 -33.05 3.88 -24.86
N VAL A 346 -32.18 4.52 -25.64
CA VAL A 346 -31.41 3.87 -26.71
C VAL A 346 -30.28 3.05 -26.09
N GLU A 347 -30.12 1.83 -26.59
CA GLU A 347 -29.10 0.88 -26.12
C GLU A 347 -27.70 1.39 -26.46
N LEU A 348 -26.85 1.54 -25.45
CA LEU A 348 -25.46 2.02 -25.57
C LEU A 348 -24.59 0.89 -26.13
N THR A 349 -24.74 0.61 -27.42
CA THR A 349 -23.93 -0.37 -28.16
C THR A 349 -22.64 0.29 -28.64
N GLY A 350 -21.62 0.34 -27.77
CA GLY A 350 -20.28 0.80 -28.14
C GLY A 350 -19.41 1.17 -26.94
N ASP A 351 -18.11 0.91 -27.04
CA ASP A 351 -17.06 1.11 -26.02
C ASP A 351 -16.75 2.59 -25.71
N SER A 352 -17.65 3.50 -26.08
CA SER A 352 -17.48 4.93 -25.92
C SER A 352 -18.61 5.52 -25.09
N LEU A 353 -18.44 5.52 -23.77
CA LEU A 353 -19.05 6.51 -22.90
C LEU A 353 -18.48 7.88 -23.27
N GLN A 354 -18.92 8.44 -24.40
CA GLN A 354 -18.56 9.81 -24.75
C GLN A 354 -19.30 10.70 -23.76
N VAL A 355 -18.54 11.28 -22.83
CA VAL A 355 -19.03 12.39 -22.02
C VAL A 355 -19.56 13.43 -23.02
N PRO A 356 -20.87 13.79 -22.96
CA PRO A 356 -21.45 14.69 -23.94
C PRO A 356 -20.61 15.97 -24.00
N ARG A 357 -20.22 16.36 -25.22
CA ARG A 357 -19.41 17.57 -25.43
C ARG A 357 -20.18 18.75 -24.84
N ARG A 358 -19.49 19.60 -24.06
CA ARG A 358 -20.08 20.82 -23.48
C ARG A 358 -20.64 21.67 -24.61
N GLN A 359 -21.95 21.66 -24.79
CA GLN A 359 -22.62 22.48 -25.77
C GLN A 359 -22.97 23.82 -25.11
N PRO A 360 -22.58 24.96 -25.72
CA PRO A 360 -23.00 26.25 -25.20
C PRO A 360 -24.52 26.34 -25.24
N VAL A 361 -25.13 26.74 -24.13
CA VAL A 361 -26.57 26.98 -24.02
C VAL A 361 -26.92 28.25 -24.78
N SER A 362 -28.11 28.30 -25.40
CA SER A 362 -28.58 29.51 -26.08
C SER A 362 -28.73 30.67 -25.09
N ASP A 363 -28.54 31.91 -25.55
CA ASP A 363 -28.69 33.12 -24.72
C ASP A 363 -30.06 33.19 -24.03
N VAL A 364 -31.11 32.72 -24.69
CA VAL A 364 -32.48 32.66 -24.15
C VAL A 364 -32.57 31.65 -23.00
N THR A 365 -31.94 30.48 -23.15
CA THR A 365 -31.86 29.47 -22.09
C THR A 365 -31.05 29.99 -20.92
N GLN A 366 -29.90 30.61 -21.18
CA GLN A 366 -29.05 31.20 -20.15
C GLN A 366 -29.80 32.27 -19.36
N ALA A 367 -30.47 33.21 -20.04
CA ALA A 367 -31.27 34.25 -19.38
C ALA A 367 -32.48 33.69 -18.59
N SER A 368 -33.01 32.53 -18.98
CA SER A 368 -34.10 31.87 -18.26
C SER A 368 -33.58 31.14 -17.02
N VAL A 369 -32.43 30.47 -17.13
CA VAL A 369 -31.75 29.82 -16.00
C VAL A 369 -31.27 30.86 -14.99
N THR A 370 -30.70 31.98 -15.42
CA THR A 370 -30.31 33.08 -14.53
C THR A 370 -31.52 33.62 -13.76
N ARG A 371 -32.65 33.89 -14.43
CA ARG A 371 -33.88 34.31 -13.74
C ARG A 371 -34.39 33.26 -12.75
N LEU A 372 -34.27 31.98 -13.08
CA LEU A 372 -34.66 30.89 -12.18
C LEU A 372 -33.75 30.87 -10.94
N ILE A 373 -32.43 30.97 -11.12
CA ILE A 373 -31.44 30.99 -10.03
C ILE A 373 -31.63 32.24 -9.17
N ASP A 374 -31.83 33.41 -9.77
CA ASP A 374 -32.06 34.66 -9.04
C ASP A 374 -33.39 34.65 -8.27
N SER A 375 -34.38 33.87 -8.73
CA SER A 375 -35.66 33.67 -8.03
C SER A 375 -35.59 32.66 -6.88
N LEU A 376 -34.52 31.86 -6.80
CA LEU A 376 -34.28 31.01 -5.64
C LEU A 376 -33.74 31.91 -4.53
N GLU A 377 -34.51 32.02 -3.43
CA GLU A 377 -33.98 32.63 -2.21
C GLU A 377 -32.66 31.92 -1.87
N PRO A 378 -31.57 32.67 -1.59
CA PRO A 378 -30.31 32.07 -1.22
C PRO A 378 -30.57 31.12 -0.06
N ILE A 379 -30.43 29.82 -0.30
CA ILE A 379 -30.56 28.83 0.77
C ILE A 379 -29.49 29.24 1.78
N PRO A 380 -29.87 29.68 3.00
CA PRO A 380 -28.90 30.14 3.97
C PRO A 380 -27.90 29.00 4.15
N ALA A 381 -26.63 29.30 3.88
CA ALA A 381 -25.57 28.31 3.92
C ALA A 381 -25.67 27.60 5.26
N ARG A 382 -26.02 26.31 5.25
CA ARG A 382 -26.08 25.53 6.47
C ARG A 382 -24.67 25.47 7.01
N THR A 383 -24.44 26.03 8.19
CA THR A 383 -23.18 25.84 8.90
C THR A 383 -23.07 24.36 9.21
N LEU A 384 -22.26 23.64 8.43
CA LEU A 384 -21.99 22.23 8.65
C LEU A 384 -21.11 22.12 9.89
N THR A 385 -21.69 21.67 11.00
CA THR A 385 -20.90 21.29 12.17
C THR A 385 -20.26 19.93 11.90
N PRO A 386 -18.93 19.79 12.00
CA PRO A 386 -18.28 18.48 11.87
C PRO A 386 -18.87 17.51 12.91
N GLN A 387 -19.32 16.35 12.45
CA GLN A 387 -19.79 15.28 13.34
C GLN A 387 -18.74 14.19 13.43
N LEU A 388 -18.40 13.80 14.66
CA LEU A 388 -17.54 12.67 14.93
C LEU A 388 -18.37 11.39 14.97
N LEU A 389 -17.91 10.34 14.29
CA LEU A 389 -18.53 9.02 14.37
C LEU A 389 -18.26 8.42 15.76
N ARG A 390 -19.21 7.62 16.28
CA ARG A 390 -19.06 6.95 17.58
C ARG A 390 -17.82 6.06 17.65
N ASP A 391 -17.45 5.45 16.52
CA ASP A 391 -16.27 4.58 16.43
C ASP A 391 -14.95 5.35 16.56
N ASP A 392 -14.98 6.67 16.38
CA ASP A 392 -13.81 7.55 16.56
C ASP A 392 -13.69 8.10 17.99
N THR A 393 -14.67 7.80 18.85
CA THR A 393 -14.66 8.12 20.29
C THR A 393 -14.19 6.92 21.16
N LEU A 394 -13.10 6.26 20.77
CA LEU A 394 -12.49 5.20 21.59
C LEU A 394 -11.99 5.74 22.93
N VAL A 395 -12.21 4.99 24.02
CA VAL A 395 -12.00 5.45 25.40
C VAL A 395 -10.51 5.59 25.75
N ASP A 396 -9.62 4.78 25.18
CA ASP A 396 -8.18 4.80 25.47
C ASP A 396 -7.34 4.45 24.23
N PRO A 397 -7.22 5.37 23.25
CA PRO A 397 -6.44 5.10 22.06
C PRO A 397 -4.94 5.16 22.36
N LYS A 398 -4.17 4.24 21.77
CA LYS A 398 -2.71 4.19 21.90
C LYS A 398 -2.03 4.34 20.54
N GLY A 399 -0.81 4.88 20.54
CA GLY A 399 0.00 5.04 19.33
C GLY A 399 -0.69 5.91 18.26
N ALA A 400 -0.75 5.41 17.03
CA ALA A 400 -1.34 6.14 15.90
C ALA A 400 -2.82 6.50 16.12
N GLU A 401 -3.59 5.69 16.86
CA GLU A 401 -4.98 6.00 17.18
C GLU A 401 -5.12 7.25 18.05
N TYR A 402 -4.16 7.47 18.96
CA TYR A 402 -4.13 8.65 19.80
C TYR A 402 -3.91 9.92 18.96
N THR A 403 -2.99 9.87 18.00
CA THR A 403 -2.74 10.96 17.07
C THR A 403 -3.99 11.26 16.24
N ARG A 404 -4.64 10.23 15.68
CA ARG A 404 -5.91 10.38 14.95
C ARG A 404 -6.99 11.04 15.81
N ARG A 405 -7.21 10.55 17.04
CA ARG A 405 -8.18 11.14 17.97
C ARG A 405 -7.84 12.60 18.26
N THR A 406 -6.57 12.91 18.51
CA THR A 406 -6.10 14.28 18.77
C THR A 406 -6.45 15.23 17.61
N VAL A 407 -6.27 14.80 16.35
CA VAL A 407 -6.66 15.60 15.18
C VAL A 407 -8.18 15.84 15.16
N LEU A 408 -8.95 14.77 15.38
CA LEU A 408 -10.40 14.75 15.30
C LEU A 408 -11.07 15.54 16.42
N THR A 409 -10.57 15.47 17.65
CA THR A 409 -11.13 16.15 18.82
C THR A 409 -10.58 17.57 19.02
N GLY A 410 -9.42 17.88 18.41
CA GLY A 410 -8.78 19.19 18.50
C GLY A 410 -9.07 20.06 17.26
N PRO A 411 -8.10 20.21 16.34
CA PRO A 411 -8.22 21.11 15.18
C PRO A 411 -9.49 20.88 14.35
N PHE A 412 -9.91 19.63 14.15
CA PHE A 412 -11.09 19.30 13.34
C PHE A 412 -12.40 19.79 13.98
N ALA A 413 -12.56 19.57 15.29
CA ALA A 413 -13.71 20.07 16.04
C ALA A 413 -13.75 21.61 16.10
N GLN A 414 -12.59 22.26 16.04
CA GLN A 414 -12.45 23.73 16.01
C GLN A 414 -12.56 24.32 14.60
N MET A 415 -12.72 23.49 13.56
CA MET A 415 -12.69 23.90 12.15
C MET A 415 -11.39 24.62 11.74
N ALA A 416 -10.28 24.33 12.42
CA ALA A 416 -8.95 24.84 12.09
C ALA A 416 -8.32 24.02 10.96
N TRP A 417 -8.86 24.13 9.74
CA TRP A 417 -8.55 23.22 8.62
C TRP A 417 -7.08 23.15 8.24
N GLU A 418 -6.34 24.26 8.34
CA GLU A 418 -4.91 24.30 8.07
C GLU A 418 -4.11 23.43 9.06
N GLU A 419 -4.44 23.52 10.35
CA GLU A 419 -3.87 22.67 11.38
C GLU A 419 -4.28 21.21 11.20
N VAL A 420 -5.52 20.94 10.77
CA VAL A 420 -5.97 19.57 10.47
C VAL A 420 -5.11 18.93 9.37
N VAL A 421 -4.84 19.65 8.28
CA VAL A 421 -4.00 19.14 7.19
C VAL A 421 -2.60 18.82 7.68
N ALA A 422 -1.97 19.72 8.44
CA ALA A 422 -0.63 19.50 8.98
C ALA A 422 -0.57 18.26 9.91
N HIS A 423 -1.56 18.10 10.80
CA HIS A 423 -1.60 16.93 11.69
C HIS A 423 -1.94 15.62 10.95
N LEU A 424 -2.73 15.68 9.87
CA LEU A 424 -3.00 14.51 9.04
C LEU A 424 -1.74 14.06 8.28
N ASP A 425 -0.95 14.99 7.75
CA ASP A 425 0.31 14.64 7.10
C ASP A 425 1.27 13.97 8.10
N TYR A 426 1.36 14.49 9.33
CA TYR A 426 2.11 13.82 10.41
C TYR A 426 1.55 12.43 10.73
N PHE A 427 0.22 12.28 10.84
CA PHE A 427 -0.42 10.99 11.09
C PHE A 427 -0.10 9.95 9.99
N PHE A 428 -0.05 10.35 8.72
CA PHE A 428 0.30 9.46 7.62
C PHE A 428 1.79 9.09 7.55
N MET A 429 2.68 9.80 8.26
CA MET A 429 4.08 9.42 8.42
C MET A 429 4.30 8.35 9.49
N LEU A 430 3.32 8.14 10.39
CA LEU A 430 3.42 7.11 11.41
C LEU A 430 3.25 5.70 10.81
N PRO A 431 3.83 4.65 11.44
CA PRO A 431 3.60 3.26 11.04
C PRO A 431 2.15 2.85 11.33
N LEU A 432 1.26 3.06 10.36
CA LEU A 432 -0.16 2.72 10.46
C LEU A 432 -0.39 1.24 10.19
N THR A 433 -1.24 0.60 11.01
CA THR A 433 -1.80 -0.72 10.69
C THR A 433 -2.66 -0.64 9.43
N ALA A 434 -2.83 -1.77 8.73
CA ALA A 434 -3.66 -1.84 7.53
C ALA A 434 -5.10 -1.33 7.78
N GLU A 435 -5.66 -1.67 8.95
CA GLU A 435 -6.98 -1.20 9.37
C GLU A 435 -7.03 0.32 9.55
N LEU A 436 -6.06 0.93 10.23
CA LEU A 436 -6.04 2.38 10.43
C LEU A 436 -5.82 3.14 9.13
N ARG A 437 -4.99 2.60 8.23
CA ARG A 437 -4.80 3.17 6.89
C ARG A 437 -6.10 3.10 6.09
N ALA A 438 -6.78 1.95 6.08
CA ALA A 438 -8.07 1.79 5.42
C ALA A 438 -9.12 2.74 6.01
N ARG A 439 -9.21 2.86 7.35
CA ARG A 439 -10.11 3.80 8.02
C ARG A 439 -9.82 5.24 7.62
N ALA A 440 -8.57 5.69 7.69
CA ALA A 440 -8.17 7.06 7.35
C ALA A 440 -8.47 7.43 5.89
N HIS A 441 -8.36 6.47 4.95
CA HIS A 441 -8.77 6.67 3.56
C HIS A 441 -10.30 6.63 3.39
N SER A 442 -10.99 5.70 4.05
CA SER A 442 -12.45 5.52 3.94
C SER A 442 -13.25 6.70 4.46
N THR A 443 -12.72 7.44 5.44
CA THR A 443 -13.37 8.66 5.94
C THR A 443 -13.31 9.81 4.93
N GLY A 444 -12.62 9.64 3.79
CA GLY A 444 -12.40 10.70 2.81
C GLY A 444 -11.61 11.89 3.35
N LEU A 445 -11.01 11.76 4.54
CA LEU A 445 -10.44 12.83 5.36
C LEU A 445 -9.50 13.72 4.56
N ARG A 446 -8.64 13.15 3.71
CA ARG A 446 -7.67 13.93 2.94
C ARG A 446 -8.29 14.66 1.74
N HIS A 447 -9.23 14.04 1.04
CA HIS A 447 -9.83 14.62 -0.18
C HIS A 447 -10.89 15.66 0.15
N THR A 448 -11.75 15.36 1.13
CA THR A 448 -12.81 16.27 1.59
C THR A 448 -12.21 17.51 2.25
N ILE A 449 -11.17 17.36 3.10
CA ILE A 449 -10.55 18.52 3.76
C ILE A 449 -9.73 19.36 2.78
N ALA A 450 -9.00 18.74 1.84
CA ALA A 450 -8.30 19.50 0.80
C ALA A 450 -9.28 20.27 -0.10
N SER A 451 -10.41 19.67 -0.46
CA SER A 451 -11.46 20.35 -1.24
C SER A 451 -12.13 21.48 -0.46
N ILE A 452 -12.39 21.29 0.84
CA ILE A 452 -12.94 22.34 1.72
C ILE A 452 -11.92 23.48 1.88
N ALA A 453 -10.64 23.18 2.06
CA ALA A 453 -9.59 24.18 2.21
C ALA A 453 -9.35 24.98 0.92
N HIS A 454 -9.42 24.34 -0.27
CA HIS A 454 -9.22 25.02 -1.55
C HIS A 454 -10.44 25.81 -2.03
N ASN A 455 -11.67 25.39 -1.69
CA ASN A 455 -12.90 26.05 -2.16
C ASN A 455 -13.45 27.09 -1.18
N TRP A 456 -12.83 27.30 -0.01
CA TRP A 456 -13.25 28.36 0.90
C TRP A 456 -12.68 29.70 0.42
N PRO A 457 -13.51 30.69 0.05
CA PRO A 457 -13.02 32.01 -0.31
C PRO A 457 -12.31 32.63 0.89
N SER A 458 -11.14 33.23 0.65
CA SER A 458 -10.28 33.88 1.65
C SER A 458 -11.00 35.08 2.29
N TRP A 459 -11.89 34.82 3.24
CA TRP A 459 -12.39 35.83 4.15
C TRP A 459 -11.37 35.98 5.27
N SER A 460 -10.74 37.15 5.34
CA SER A 460 -9.85 37.51 6.43
C SER A 460 -10.61 37.48 7.74
N PHE A 461 -10.46 36.40 8.52
CA PHE A 461 -10.94 36.35 9.88
C PHE A 461 -10.08 37.28 10.74
N SER A 462 -10.59 38.47 11.07
CA SER A 462 -10.09 39.21 12.22
C SER A 462 -10.37 38.37 13.46
N ARG A 463 -9.31 37.93 14.15
CA ARG A 463 -9.42 37.24 15.44
C ARG A 463 -10.34 38.06 16.37
N PRO A 464 -11.27 37.44 17.12
CA PRO A 464 -12.03 38.14 18.14
C PRO A 464 -11.03 38.75 19.13
N GLY A 465 -11.10 40.07 19.30
CA GLY A 465 -10.24 40.79 20.23
C GLY A 465 -10.34 40.19 21.63
N THR A 466 -9.19 39.95 22.25
CA THR A 466 -9.07 39.58 23.67
C THR A 466 -9.82 40.59 24.51
N GLY A 467 -11.02 40.21 24.98
CA GLY A 467 -11.84 41.01 25.87
C GLY A 467 -11.10 41.25 27.19
N THR A 468 -10.94 42.52 27.52
CA THR A 468 -10.49 43.01 28.82
C THR A 468 -11.44 42.52 29.92
N THR A 469 -10.86 41.87 30.94
CA THR A 469 -11.54 41.44 32.17
C THR A 469 -12.22 42.62 32.89
N PRO A 470 -13.47 42.48 33.38
CA PRO A 470 -14.10 43.50 34.20
C PRO A 470 -13.49 43.53 35.61
N LYS A 471 -13.09 44.73 36.04
CA LYS A 471 -12.71 45.05 37.43
C LYS A 471 -13.89 44.81 38.37
N CYS A 472 -13.74 43.87 39.31
CA CYS A 472 -14.58 43.84 40.51
C CYS A 472 -14.34 45.10 41.35
N ARG A 473 -15.42 45.81 41.69
CA ARG A 473 -15.45 46.88 42.69
C ARG A 473 -15.67 46.23 44.06
N PRO A 474 -14.96 46.63 45.12
CA PRO A 474 -15.25 46.14 46.47
C PRO A 474 -16.47 46.88 47.03
N GLY A 475 -17.33 46.12 47.71
CA GLY A 475 -18.28 46.60 48.72
C GLY A 475 -17.80 46.17 50.09
#